data_AF-A0A661RXI6-F1
#
_entry.id   AF-A0A661RXI6-F1
#
_cell.length_a   1.000
_cell.length_b   1.000
_cell.length_c   1.000
_cell.angle_alpha   90.00
_cell.angle_beta   90.00
_cell.angle_gamma   90.00
#
_symmetry.space_group_name_H-M   'P 1'
#
loop_
_entity.id
_entity.type
_entity.pdbx_description
1 polymer ?
#
loop_
_entity_poly.entity_id
_entity_poly.type
_entity_poly.pdbx_seq_one_letter_code
_entity_poly.pdbx_strand_id
1 'polypeptide(L)'
;MSKHPDQKIINQMRIAKNKAQLILREKQFSENLKSTPKIVLKNSTCEYKSVEEEIRARNTIVTDQIRIIKSQLPGLLKRLSKIKDTRNPKKLKYKLTILMIYGIFMFVFNVSSRREADREMTMPVFLENLKTFFPEIEKLPHNDTLMRLLTGIE
;
A
#
# COMPACT_ATOMS: atom_id res chain seq x y z
N MET A 1 34.13 3.58 33.13
CA MET A 1 33.73 5.02 33.11
C MET A 1 32.55 5.19 32.18
N SER A 2 31.38 5.58 32.71
CA SER A 2 30.13 5.68 31.96
C SER A 2 30.19 6.82 30.94
N LYS A 3 30.07 6.49 29.65
CA LYS A 3 30.11 7.43 28.51
C LYS A 3 28.77 8.13 28.28
N HIS A 4 28.06 8.52 29.33
CA HIS A 4 26.82 9.29 29.18
C HIS A 4 27.14 10.78 29.21
N PRO A 5 26.85 11.53 28.12
CA PRO A 5 27.05 12.98 28.11
C PRO A 5 26.18 13.65 29.17
N ASP A 6 26.74 14.69 29.81
CA ASP A 6 26.08 15.46 30.87
C ASP A 6 24.72 16.00 30.39
N GLN A 7 23.69 15.83 31.22
CA GLN A 7 22.30 16.18 30.92
C GLN A 7 22.15 17.66 30.55
N LYS A 8 23.02 18.53 31.09
CA LYS A 8 23.07 19.96 30.72
C LYS A 8 23.47 20.17 29.26
N ILE A 9 24.46 19.42 28.77
CA ILE A 9 24.95 19.50 27.39
C ILE A 9 23.84 19.04 26.43
N ILE A 10 23.17 17.92 26.75
CA ILE A 10 22.04 17.40 25.96
C ILE A 10 20.93 18.45 25.85
N ASN A 11 20.58 19.11 26.96
CA ASN A 11 19.53 20.12 26.95
C ASN A 11 19.92 21.37 26.13
N GLN A 12 21.17 21.83 26.23
CA GLN A 12 21.68 22.93 25.42
C GLN A 12 21.64 22.60 23.92
N MET A 13 22.08 21.40 23.53
CA MET A 13 21.99 20.93 22.14
C MET A 13 20.54 20.90 21.64
N ARG A 14 19.59 20.46 22.49
CA ARG A 14 18.16 20.45 22.16
C ARG A 14 17.61 21.86 21.92
N ILE A 15 17.97 22.82 22.79
CA ILE A 15 17.55 24.22 22.64
C ILE A 15 18.11 24.83 21.35
N ALA A 16 19.41 24.61 21.08
CA ALA A 16 20.05 25.10 19.87
C ALA A 16 19.39 24.54 18.59
N LYS A 17 19.12 23.22 18.58
CA LYS A 17 18.39 22.56 17.48
C LYS A 17 17.01 23.17 17.26
N ASN A 18 16.23 23.38 18.33
CA ASN A 18 14.89 23.95 18.24
C ASN A 18 14.92 25.39 17.70
N LYS A 19 15.89 26.21 18.14
CA LYS A 19 16.10 27.57 17.59
C LYS A 19 16.45 27.54 16.10
N ALA A 20 17.38 26.68 15.69
CA ALA A 20 17.73 26.53 14.27
C ALA A 20 16.54 26.08 13.42
N GLN A 21 15.69 25.20 13.97
CA GLN A 21 14.50 24.71 13.27
C GLN A 21 13.40 25.78 13.13
N LEU A 22 13.28 26.70 14.09
CA LEU A 22 12.39 27.87 13.99
C LEU A 22 12.84 28.81 12.88
N ILE A 23 14.13 29.18 12.87
CA ILE A 23 14.72 30.05 11.83
C ILE A 23 14.53 29.44 10.44
N LEU A 24 14.74 28.13 10.29
CA LEU A 24 14.51 27.43 9.02
C LEU A 24 13.05 27.52 8.56
N ARG A 25 12.08 27.39 9.48
CA ARG A 25 10.66 27.49 9.15
C ARG A 25 10.25 28.89 8.72
N GLU A 26 10.75 29.92 9.40
CA GLU A 26 10.50 31.33 9.03
C GLU A 26 11.04 31.62 7.64
N LYS A 27 12.26 31.13 7.33
CA LYS A 27 12.85 31.24 6.01
C LYS A 27 12.03 30.51 4.95
N GLN A 28 11.64 29.25 5.20
CA GLN A 28 10.77 28.48 4.29
C GLN A 28 9.43 29.17 4.03
N PHE A 29 8.84 29.79 5.06
CA PHE A 29 7.61 30.57 4.94
C PHE A 29 7.82 31.81 4.06
N SER A 30 8.89 32.58 4.28
CA SER A 30 9.22 33.75 3.46
C SER A 30 9.48 33.41 1.98
N GLU A 31 9.99 32.21 1.71
CA GLU A 31 10.27 31.70 0.36
C GLU A 31 9.05 31.00 -0.28
N ASN A 32 7.86 31.05 0.36
CA ASN A 32 6.63 30.38 -0.09
C ASN A 32 6.78 28.87 -0.32
N LEU A 33 7.72 28.22 0.35
CA LEU A 33 7.91 26.78 0.28
C LEU A 33 6.81 26.08 1.09
N LYS A 34 5.97 25.28 0.43
CA LYS A 34 4.92 24.51 1.12
C LYS A 34 5.54 23.49 2.07
N SER A 35 5.35 23.68 3.37
CA SER A 35 5.71 22.65 4.36
C SER A 35 4.87 21.40 4.13
N THR A 36 5.52 20.24 4.13
CA THR A 36 4.80 18.96 4.17
C THR A 36 3.99 18.91 5.47
N PRO A 37 2.67 18.65 5.41
CA PRO A 37 1.87 18.54 6.62
C PRO A 37 2.39 17.35 7.44
N LYS A 38 2.65 17.58 8.73
CA LYS A 38 2.95 16.49 9.65
C LYS A 38 1.66 15.71 9.87
N ILE A 39 1.62 14.47 9.41
CA ILE A 39 0.56 13.53 9.78
C ILE A 39 0.83 13.13 11.24
N VAL A 40 0.09 13.70 12.16
CA VAL A 40 0.16 13.37 13.59
C VAL A 40 -1.06 12.53 13.92
N LEU A 41 -0.84 11.30 14.36
CA LEU A 41 -1.90 10.50 14.97
C LEU A 41 -2.27 11.15 16.31
N LYS A 42 -3.54 11.49 16.49
CA LYS A 42 -4.03 11.95 17.80
C LYS A 42 -3.86 10.81 18.81
N ASN A 43 -3.31 11.12 19.98
CA ASN A 43 -3.37 10.23 21.12
C ASN A 43 -4.71 10.46 21.86
N SER A 44 -5.80 9.99 21.27
CA SER A 44 -7.14 10.09 21.84
C SER A 44 -7.90 8.77 21.65
N THR A 45 -8.91 8.54 22.49
CA THR A 45 -9.86 7.45 22.29
C THR A 45 -10.71 7.70 21.03
N CYS A 46 -11.35 6.64 20.54
CA CYS A 46 -12.24 6.70 19.39
C CYS A 46 -13.33 7.78 19.57
N GLU A 47 -13.57 8.59 18.53
CA GLU A 47 -14.55 9.68 18.56
C GLU A 47 -15.99 9.21 18.24
N TYR A 48 -16.16 7.99 17.68
CA TYR A 48 -17.47 7.44 17.29
C TYR A 48 -18.32 7.08 18.51
N LYS A 49 -19.60 7.44 18.48
CA LYS A 49 -20.55 7.22 19.58
C LYS A 49 -21.41 5.98 19.40
N SER A 50 -21.54 5.46 18.18
CA SER A 50 -22.32 4.26 17.89
C SER A 50 -21.64 3.36 16.85
N VAL A 51 -22.02 2.08 16.87
CA VAL A 51 -21.55 1.07 15.90
C VAL A 51 -21.91 1.46 14.47
N GLU A 52 -23.10 2.03 14.25
CA GLU A 52 -23.55 2.47 12.93
C GLU A 52 -22.77 3.67 12.39
N GLU A 53 -22.37 4.60 13.25
CA GLU A 53 -21.52 5.73 12.89
C GLU A 53 -20.13 5.24 12.46
N GLU A 54 -19.54 4.32 13.24
CA GLU A 54 -18.25 3.71 12.94
C GLU A 54 -18.28 2.95 11.61
N ILE A 55 -19.30 2.13 11.36
CA ILE A 55 -19.45 1.38 10.12
C ILE A 55 -19.56 2.35 8.92
N ARG A 56 -20.36 3.41 9.03
CA ARG A 56 -20.51 4.42 7.96
C ARG A 56 -19.19 5.14 7.68
N ALA A 57 -18.47 5.55 8.72
CA ALA A 57 -17.18 6.22 8.57
C ALA A 57 -16.15 5.30 7.91
N ARG A 58 -16.06 4.04 8.36
CA ARG A 58 -15.18 3.02 7.75
C ARG A 58 -15.53 2.76 6.28
N ASN A 59 -16.81 2.56 5.98
CA ASN A 59 -17.26 2.33 4.61
C ASN A 59 -16.93 3.52 3.72
N THR A 60 -17.14 4.75 4.18
CA THR A 60 -16.79 5.97 3.43
C THR A 60 -15.30 6.01 3.11
N ILE A 61 -14.44 5.79 4.10
CA ILE A 61 -12.98 5.73 3.92
C ILE A 61 -12.60 4.65 2.90
N VAL A 62 -13.16 3.44 3.04
CA VAL A 62 -12.90 2.32 2.12
C VAL A 62 -13.38 2.66 0.70
N THR A 63 -14.55 3.28 0.55
CA THR A 63 -15.06 3.66 -0.78
C THR A 63 -14.20 4.73 -1.45
N ASP A 64 -13.67 5.69 -0.70
CA ASP A 64 -12.76 6.71 -1.22
C ASP A 64 -11.43 6.11 -1.64
N GLN A 65 -10.87 5.19 -0.83
CA GLN A 65 -9.67 4.44 -1.18
C GLN A 65 -9.89 3.60 -2.44
N ILE A 66 -11.01 2.89 -2.54
CA ILE A 66 -11.39 2.13 -3.72
C ILE A 66 -11.46 3.02 -4.96
N ARG A 67 -12.04 4.22 -4.85
CA ARG A 67 -12.14 5.18 -5.96
C ARG A 67 -10.74 5.57 -6.46
N ILE A 68 -9.82 5.85 -5.55
CA ILE A 68 -8.43 6.19 -5.90
C ILE A 68 -7.76 5.00 -6.60
N ILE A 69 -7.88 3.79 -6.02
CA ILE A 69 -7.33 2.57 -6.60
C ILE A 69 -7.88 2.35 -8.01
N LYS A 70 -9.21 2.42 -8.22
CA LYS A 70 -9.84 2.28 -9.53
C LYS A 70 -9.31 3.30 -10.56
N SER A 71 -8.98 4.52 -10.13
CA SER A 71 -8.44 5.55 -11.03
C SER A 71 -6.98 5.30 -11.43
N GLN A 72 -6.15 4.80 -10.52
CA GLN A 72 -4.71 4.61 -10.75
C GLN A 72 -4.38 3.26 -11.40
N LEU A 73 -5.20 2.25 -11.11
CA LEU A 73 -5.01 0.87 -11.48
C LEU A 73 -4.89 0.66 -13.01
N PRO A 74 -5.73 1.22 -13.90
CA PRO A 74 -5.53 1.07 -15.35
C PRO A 74 -4.17 1.58 -15.83
N GLY A 75 -3.69 2.70 -15.28
CA GLY A 75 -2.37 3.25 -15.58
C GLY A 75 -1.25 2.33 -15.11
N LEU A 76 -1.37 1.74 -13.92
CA LEU A 76 -0.45 0.74 -13.40
C LEU A 76 -0.45 -0.52 -14.28
N LEU A 77 -1.62 -1.06 -14.62
CA LEU A 77 -1.74 -2.27 -15.46
C LEU A 77 -1.16 -2.08 -16.85
N LYS A 78 -1.33 -0.90 -17.46
CA LYS A 78 -0.68 -0.55 -18.75
C LYS A 78 0.84 -0.50 -18.66
N ARG A 79 1.39 -0.17 -17.49
CA ARG A 79 2.85 -0.23 -17.27
C ARG A 79 3.31 -1.67 -17.06
N LEU A 80 2.58 -2.44 -16.26
CA LEU A 80 2.89 -3.84 -15.99
C LEU A 80 2.74 -4.74 -17.23
N SER A 81 1.84 -4.40 -18.17
CA SER A 81 1.71 -5.12 -19.43
C SER A 81 2.93 -4.96 -20.36
N LYS A 82 3.84 -4.03 -20.09
CA LYS A 82 5.10 -3.88 -20.83
C LYS A 82 6.18 -4.86 -20.39
N ILE A 83 5.99 -5.52 -19.25
CA ILE A 83 6.93 -6.55 -18.77
C ILE A 83 6.91 -7.69 -19.78
N LYS A 84 8.10 -8.14 -20.18
CA LYS A 84 8.25 -9.29 -21.07
C LYS A 84 7.68 -10.52 -20.38
N ASP A 85 6.73 -11.19 -21.02
CA ASP A 85 6.21 -12.46 -20.51
C ASP A 85 7.24 -13.57 -20.77
N THR A 86 7.86 -14.05 -19.69
CA THR A 86 8.93 -15.06 -19.70
C THR A 86 8.38 -16.48 -19.73
N ARG A 87 7.06 -16.65 -19.58
CA ARG A 87 6.39 -17.95 -19.59
C ARG A 87 6.37 -18.55 -21.00
N ASN A 88 6.23 -19.86 -21.08
CA ASN A 88 6.11 -20.54 -22.36
C ASN A 88 4.82 -20.10 -23.10
N PRO A 89 4.92 -19.54 -24.32
CA PRO A 89 3.76 -19.03 -25.07
C PRO A 89 2.73 -20.11 -25.39
N LYS A 90 3.15 -21.38 -25.53
CA LYS A 90 2.25 -22.52 -25.81
C LYS A 90 1.37 -22.92 -24.62
N LYS A 91 1.65 -22.41 -23.41
CA LYS A 91 0.98 -22.81 -22.16
C LYS A 91 0.29 -21.62 -21.45
N LEU A 92 -0.02 -20.55 -22.18
CA LEU A 92 -0.66 -19.36 -21.62
C LEU A 92 -2.17 -19.56 -21.43
N LYS A 93 -2.59 -19.87 -20.19
CA LYS A 93 -4.01 -19.94 -19.81
C LYS A 93 -4.58 -18.58 -19.38
N TYR A 94 -3.72 -17.71 -18.83
CA TYR A 94 -4.13 -16.42 -18.24
C TYR A 94 -3.29 -15.27 -18.80
N LYS A 95 -3.95 -14.14 -19.06
CA LYS A 95 -3.31 -12.88 -19.49
C LYS A 95 -2.31 -12.40 -18.45
N LEU A 96 -1.17 -11.85 -18.88
CA LEU A 96 -0.11 -11.33 -18.01
C LEU A 96 -0.67 -10.35 -16.94
N THR A 97 -1.55 -9.44 -17.34
CA THR A 97 -2.18 -8.45 -16.47
C THR A 97 -2.89 -9.08 -15.27
N ILE A 98 -3.56 -10.22 -15.45
CA ILE A 98 -4.27 -10.94 -14.38
C ILE A 98 -3.26 -11.52 -13.39
N LEU A 99 -2.12 -12.04 -13.87
CA LEU A 99 -1.06 -12.53 -12.98
C LEU A 99 -0.44 -11.41 -12.17
N MET A 100 -0.22 -10.24 -12.78
CA MET A 100 0.36 -9.11 -12.07
C MET A 100 -0.58 -8.60 -10.97
N ILE A 101 -1.89 -8.54 -11.23
CA ILE A 101 -2.90 -8.22 -10.21
C ILE A 101 -2.85 -9.24 -9.07
N TYR A 102 -2.85 -10.54 -9.41
CA TYR A 102 -2.77 -11.62 -8.42
C TYR A 102 -1.49 -11.51 -7.56
N GLY A 103 -0.35 -11.21 -8.17
CA GLY A 103 0.91 -10.96 -7.46
C GLY A 103 0.86 -9.75 -6.53
N ILE A 104 0.24 -8.65 -6.97
CA ILE A 104 0.04 -7.45 -6.13
C ILE A 104 -0.83 -7.80 -4.92
N PHE A 105 -1.92 -8.56 -5.10
CA PHE A 105 -2.75 -8.96 -3.97
C PHE A 105 -1.99 -9.84 -2.99
N MET A 106 -1.17 -10.77 -3.44
CA MET A 106 -0.35 -11.57 -2.52
C MET A 106 0.61 -10.72 -1.70
N PHE A 107 1.19 -9.70 -2.32
CA PHE A 107 2.03 -8.75 -1.62
C PHE A 107 1.23 -7.91 -0.62
N VAL A 108 0.08 -7.35 -1.01
CA VAL A 108 -0.76 -6.49 -0.17
C VAL A 108 -1.37 -7.24 1.02
N PHE A 109 -1.85 -8.46 0.79
CA PHE A 109 -2.41 -9.31 1.85
C PHE A 109 -1.33 -10.01 2.67
N ASN A 110 -0.05 -9.82 2.34
CA ASN A 110 1.10 -10.38 3.04
C ASN A 110 0.97 -11.90 3.26
N VAL A 111 0.56 -12.62 2.22
CA VAL A 111 0.28 -14.05 2.35
C VAL A 111 1.59 -14.84 2.49
N SER A 112 1.69 -15.56 3.61
CA SER A 112 2.91 -16.22 4.08
C SER A 112 3.32 -17.44 3.27
N SER A 113 2.38 -18.07 2.53
CA SER A 113 2.69 -19.23 1.71
C SER A 113 1.86 -19.33 0.43
N ARG A 114 2.39 -20.05 -0.57
CA ARG A 114 1.69 -20.29 -1.84
C ARG A 114 0.36 -21.02 -1.66
N ARG A 115 0.35 -22.02 -0.78
CA ARG A 115 -0.86 -22.82 -0.47
C ARG A 115 -1.93 -21.98 0.21
N GLU A 116 -1.52 -21.10 1.12
CA GLU A 116 -2.41 -20.15 1.77
C GLU A 116 -2.99 -19.16 0.76
N ALA A 117 -2.17 -18.66 -0.17
CA ALA A 117 -2.65 -17.78 -1.23
C ALA A 117 -3.68 -18.46 -2.12
N ASP A 118 -3.45 -19.71 -2.53
CA ASP A 118 -4.42 -20.47 -3.30
C ASP A 118 -5.71 -20.70 -2.50
N ARG A 119 -5.63 -21.01 -1.19
CA ARG A 119 -6.81 -21.21 -0.34
C ARG A 119 -7.62 -19.93 -0.18
N GLU A 120 -6.98 -18.81 0.15
CA GLU A 120 -7.68 -17.57 0.52
C GLU A 120 -8.16 -16.80 -0.70
N MET A 121 -7.35 -16.73 -1.75
CA MET A 121 -7.70 -15.95 -2.95
C MET A 121 -8.68 -16.67 -3.86
N THR A 122 -8.87 -17.98 -3.74
CA THR A 122 -9.90 -18.70 -4.49
C THR A 122 -11.23 -18.83 -3.75
N MET A 123 -11.35 -18.24 -2.55
CA MET A 123 -12.61 -18.22 -1.83
C MET A 123 -13.71 -17.53 -2.64
N PRO A 124 -14.96 -18.05 -2.62
CA PRO A 124 -16.06 -17.46 -3.40
C PRO A 124 -16.30 -15.98 -3.11
N VAL A 125 -16.29 -15.59 -1.82
CA VAL A 125 -16.47 -14.19 -1.41
C VAL A 125 -15.36 -13.29 -1.95
N PHE A 126 -14.12 -13.78 -1.96
CA PHE A 126 -13.00 -13.03 -2.52
C PHE A 126 -13.18 -12.85 -4.03
N LEU A 127 -13.56 -13.90 -4.75
CA LEU A 127 -13.80 -13.87 -6.19
C LEU A 127 -14.97 -12.94 -6.56
N GLU A 128 -16.06 -12.97 -5.81
CA GLU A 128 -17.21 -12.07 -6.02
C GLU A 128 -16.83 -10.60 -5.81
N ASN A 129 -16.13 -10.31 -4.71
CA ASN A 129 -15.61 -8.97 -4.47
C ASN A 129 -14.66 -8.55 -5.58
N LEU A 130 -13.76 -9.43 -6.01
CA LEU A 130 -12.82 -9.14 -7.08
C LEU A 130 -13.52 -8.82 -8.40
N LYS A 131 -14.57 -9.57 -8.76
CA LYS A 131 -15.39 -9.33 -9.96
C LYS A 131 -16.10 -7.98 -9.93
N THR A 132 -16.41 -7.46 -8.75
CA THR A 132 -16.96 -6.10 -8.60
C THR A 132 -15.95 -5.00 -8.98
N PHE A 133 -14.65 -5.29 -8.88
CA PHE A 133 -13.58 -4.40 -9.32
C PHE A 133 -13.14 -4.69 -10.76
N PHE A 134 -13.15 -5.96 -11.16
CA PHE A 134 -12.63 -6.46 -12.43
C PHE A 134 -13.59 -7.52 -13.01
N PRO A 135 -14.69 -7.09 -13.67
CA PRO A 135 -15.70 -8.00 -14.18
C PRO A 135 -15.16 -8.98 -15.23
N GLU A 136 -14.03 -8.66 -15.87
CA GLU A 136 -13.34 -9.52 -16.84
C GLU A 136 -12.67 -10.76 -16.21
N ILE A 137 -12.55 -10.81 -14.88
CA ILE A 137 -11.91 -11.93 -14.17
C ILE A 137 -12.94 -13.02 -13.90
N GLU A 138 -12.96 -14.05 -14.75
CA GLU A 138 -13.80 -15.22 -14.52
C GLU A 138 -13.16 -16.19 -13.50
N LYS A 139 -11.84 -16.40 -13.61
CA LYS A 139 -11.05 -17.33 -12.79
C LYS A 139 -9.68 -16.75 -12.47
N LEU A 140 -9.18 -17.05 -11.28
CA LEU A 140 -7.81 -16.68 -10.86
C LEU A 140 -6.78 -17.75 -11.28
N PRO A 141 -5.53 -17.34 -11.53
CA PRO A 141 -4.42 -18.26 -11.75
C PRO A 141 -4.01 -18.95 -10.44
N HIS A 142 -3.50 -20.17 -10.54
CA HIS A 142 -2.80 -20.83 -9.44
C HIS A 142 -1.46 -20.13 -9.18
N ASN A 143 -1.02 -20.11 -7.92
CA ASN A 143 0.26 -19.53 -7.50
C ASN A 143 1.47 -19.93 -8.37
N ASP A 144 1.61 -21.22 -8.69
CA ASP A 144 2.67 -21.74 -9.57
C ASP A 144 2.73 -21.06 -10.94
N THR A 145 1.60 -20.58 -11.46
CA THR A 145 1.55 -19.84 -12.73
C THR A 145 2.22 -18.49 -12.60
N LEU A 146 2.07 -17.81 -11.44
CA LEU A 146 2.81 -16.59 -11.13
C LEU A 146 4.29 -16.89 -10.93
N MET A 147 4.63 -17.96 -10.20
CA MET A 147 6.03 -18.28 -9.95
C MET A 147 6.81 -18.46 -11.26
N ARG A 148 6.24 -19.15 -12.26
CA ARG A 148 6.87 -19.32 -13.57
C ARG A 148 7.17 -18.00 -14.29
N LEU A 149 6.34 -16.97 -14.08
CA LEU A 149 6.59 -15.63 -14.59
C LEU A 149 7.74 -15.00 -13.82
N LEU A 150 7.64 -14.95 -12.49
CA LEU A 150 8.59 -14.28 -11.62
C LEU A 150 10.00 -14.89 -11.70
N THR A 151 10.13 -16.21 -11.85
CA THR A 151 11.45 -16.86 -12.00
C THR A 151 12.21 -16.45 -13.25
N GLY A 152 11.52 -15.93 -14.28
CA GLY A 152 12.16 -15.48 -15.51
C GLY A 152 12.40 -13.98 -15.57
N ILE A 153 11.97 -13.23 -14.56
CA ILE A 153 12.19 -11.79 -14.45
C ILE A 153 13.47 -11.59 -13.62
N GLU A 154 14.51 -11.10 -14.28
CA GLU A 154 15.76 -10.62 -13.66
C GLU A 154 15.71 -9.10 -13.42
#